data_AF-A0A0N0K7K7-F1
#
_entry.id   AF-A0A0N0K7K7-F1
#
_cell.length_a   1.000
_cell.length_b   1.000
_cell.length_c   1.000
_cell.angle_alpha   90.00
_cell.angle_beta   90.00
_cell.angle_gamma   90.00
#
_symmetry.space_group_name_H-M   'P 1'
#
loop_
_entity.id
_entity.type
_entity.pdbx_description
1 polymer ?
#
loop_
_entity_poly.entity_id
_entity_poly.type
_entity_poly.pdbx_seq_one_letter_code
_entity_poly.pdbx_strand_id
1 'polypeptide(L)'
;METKRSNLLGVAVDWPRELPGERHFRRPHFQECYGQALTSTDTPDGIVSTVGAALRDSNRPDFETVSKAGLSLLACADRLVATDAACSGDIDAVDGVKKAVEYYHFAGNNFSRLNQFERAAEFYLCSGLAGIALLKFTRPAARDKLAATTELAHRSLLRARSFFRQSGDDLNAERAWVEAFELQRLNSPVFSLKRAGFEVWRTASRYGTEMTAGGWLMILGSWVLFTGLRLQFSVEPPSLSEAAVDAALALLTLDEISGSGVPIGLRFANAVIGLGLTGLLVQLIFQKLSSRS
;
A
#
# COMPACT_ATOMS: atom_id res chain seq x y z
N MET A 1 -13.41 13.39 3.32
CA MET A 1 -14.51 12.44 3.02
C MET A 1 -14.76 11.63 4.29
N GLU A 2 -16.02 11.45 4.70
CA GLU A 2 -16.34 10.57 5.82
C GLU A 2 -16.09 9.11 5.44
N THR A 3 -15.41 8.37 6.31
CA THR A 3 -15.28 6.91 6.22
C THR A 3 -16.30 6.26 7.13
N LYS A 4 -16.72 5.04 6.81
CA LYS A 4 -17.62 4.24 7.65
C LYS A 4 -16.86 3.05 8.19
N ARG A 5 -16.88 2.87 9.50
CA ARG A 5 -16.10 1.84 10.19
C ARG A 5 -16.95 0.60 10.43
N SER A 6 -16.45 -0.57 10.09
CA SER A 6 -17.02 -1.85 10.53
C SER A 6 -15.92 -2.82 10.97
N ASN A 7 -16.33 -4.00 11.42
CA ASN A 7 -15.44 -5.08 11.79
C ASN A 7 -15.44 -6.14 10.69
N LEU A 8 -14.26 -6.55 10.23
CA LEU A 8 -14.06 -7.63 9.28
C LEU A 8 -12.99 -8.56 9.84
N LEU A 9 -13.35 -9.81 10.10
CA LEU A 9 -12.50 -10.82 10.72
C LEU A 9 -11.90 -10.37 12.06
N GLY A 10 -12.68 -9.69 12.90
CA GLY A 10 -12.18 -9.11 14.15
C GLY A 10 -11.26 -7.89 13.98
N VAL A 11 -11.02 -7.43 12.74
CA VAL A 11 -10.21 -6.27 12.41
C VAL A 11 -11.11 -5.07 12.07
N ALA A 12 -10.87 -3.94 12.71
CA ALA A 12 -11.52 -2.69 12.34
C ALA A 12 -11.09 -2.23 10.93
N VAL A 13 -12.06 -2.00 10.05
CA VAL A 13 -11.85 -1.53 8.68
C VAL A 13 -12.65 -0.25 8.44
N ASP A 14 -11.99 0.77 7.90
CA ASP A 14 -12.63 2.04 7.51
C ASP A 14 -13.00 2.00 6.03
N TRP A 15 -14.24 1.74 5.67
CA TRP A 15 -14.69 1.67 4.29
C TRP A 15 -14.82 3.07 3.65
N PRO A 16 -14.56 3.20 2.34
CA PRO A 16 -14.80 4.45 1.62
C PRO A 16 -16.30 4.70 1.47
N ARG A 17 -16.77 5.88 1.95
CA ARG A 17 -18.13 6.42 1.87
C ARG A 17 -19.21 5.66 2.65
N GLU A 18 -19.37 4.38 2.39
CA GLU A 18 -20.52 3.57 2.81
C GLU A 18 -20.07 2.19 3.29
N LEU A 19 -20.89 1.57 4.15
CA LEU A 19 -20.65 0.21 4.59
C LEU A 19 -20.93 -0.78 3.44
N PRO A 20 -20.21 -1.92 3.37
CA PRO A 20 -20.57 -3.01 2.48
C PRO A 20 -22.03 -3.43 2.69
N GLY A 21 -22.81 -3.47 1.61
CA GLY A 21 -24.24 -3.81 1.63
C GLY A 21 -25.18 -2.62 1.80
N GLU A 22 -24.67 -1.44 2.17
CA GLU A 22 -25.46 -0.21 2.39
C GLU A 22 -25.15 0.87 1.35
N ARG A 23 -24.73 0.46 0.14
CA ARG A 23 -24.26 1.40 -0.88
C ARG A 23 -25.42 2.13 -1.57
N HIS A 24 -25.26 3.43 -1.77
CA HIS A 24 -26.20 4.26 -2.51
C HIS A 24 -25.58 4.75 -3.83
N PHE A 25 -26.27 4.44 -4.92
CA PHE A 25 -25.95 4.90 -6.25
C PHE A 25 -26.87 6.04 -6.64
N ARG A 26 -26.27 7.17 -7.04
CA ARG A 26 -27.03 8.33 -7.56
C ARG A 26 -27.86 8.01 -8.80
N ARG A 27 -27.45 7.00 -9.58
CA ARG A 27 -28.17 6.55 -10.78
C ARG A 27 -29.19 5.49 -10.37
N PRO A 28 -30.51 5.72 -10.57
CA PRO A 28 -31.56 4.78 -10.15
C PRO A 28 -31.36 3.36 -10.69
N HIS A 29 -30.99 3.24 -11.97
CA HIS A 29 -30.72 1.94 -12.58
C HIS A 29 -29.59 1.15 -11.89
N PHE A 30 -28.53 1.83 -11.42
CA PHE A 30 -27.45 1.17 -10.68
C PHE A 30 -27.91 0.76 -9.28
N GLN A 31 -28.72 1.59 -8.63
CA GLN A 31 -29.30 1.25 -7.33
C GLN A 31 -30.19 0.00 -7.43
N GLU A 32 -31.03 -0.05 -8.47
CA GLU A 32 -31.92 -1.19 -8.72
C GLU A 32 -31.13 -2.46 -9.02
N CYS A 33 -30.16 -2.41 -9.95
CA CYS A 33 -29.33 -3.57 -10.30
C CYS A 33 -28.52 -4.07 -9.09
N TYR A 34 -27.94 -3.16 -8.30
CA TYR A 34 -27.22 -3.53 -7.09
C TYR A 34 -28.14 -4.17 -6.05
N GLY A 35 -29.33 -3.59 -5.81
CA GLY A 35 -30.30 -4.13 -4.87
C GLY A 35 -30.78 -5.53 -5.26
N GLN A 36 -31.11 -5.75 -6.54
CA GLN A 36 -31.45 -7.08 -7.07
C GLN A 36 -30.29 -8.07 -6.88
N ALA A 37 -29.07 -7.66 -7.24
CA ALA A 37 -27.90 -8.51 -7.09
C ALA A 37 -27.59 -8.86 -5.64
N LEU A 38 -27.81 -7.94 -4.69
CA LEU A 38 -27.61 -8.16 -3.26
C LEU A 38 -28.53 -9.24 -2.70
N THR A 39 -29.75 -9.35 -3.23
CA THR A 39 -30.73 -10.38 -2.84
C THR A 39 -30.59 -11.70 -3.61
N SER A 40 -29.82 -11.73 -4.71
CA SER A 40 -29.66 -12.95 -5.52
C SER A 40 -28.83 -14.02 -4.80
N THR A 41 -29.26 -15.28 -4.88
CA THR A 41 -28.52 -16.45 -4.39
C THR A 41 -27.52 -17.02 -5.40
N ASP A 42 -27.37 -16.38 -6.57
CA ASP A 42 -26.49 -16.88 -7.62
C ASP A 42 -25.04 -16.97 -7.13
N THR A 43 -24.39 -18.08 -7.44
CA THR A 43 -22.98 -18.26 -7.11
C THR A 43 -22.13 -17.39 -8.05
N PRO A 44 -21.09 -16.72 -7.54
CA PRO A 44 -20.28 -15.79 -8.33
C PRO A 44 -19.55 -16.45 -9.50
N ASP A 45 -19.31 -17.77 -9.46
CA ASP A 45 -18.68 -18.51 -10.55
C ASP A 45 -19.53 -18.48 -11.83
N GLY A 46 -20.85 -18.46 -11.70
CA GLY A 46 -21.78 -18.22 -12.81
C GLY A 46 -21.64 -16.80 -13.36
N ILE A 47 -21.53 -15.80 -12.48
CA ILE A 47 -21.38 -14.39 -12.86
C ILE A 47 -20.03 -14.14 -13.55
N VAL A 48 -18.92 -14.64 -13.00
CA VAL A 48 -17.57 -14.50 -13.60
C VAL A 48 -17.50 -15.24 -14.95
N SER A 49 -18.15 -16.39 -15.08
CA SER A 49 -18.29 -17.15 -16.33
C SER A 49 -19.07 -16.36 -17.40
N THR A 50 -20.28 -15.89 -17.07
CA THR A 50 -21.13 -15.13 -18.00
C THR A 50 -20.48 -13.82 -18.43
N VAL A 51 -19.76 -13.16 -17.51
CA VAL A 51 -19.03 -11.92 -17.80
C VAL A 51 -17.77 -12.20 -18.60
N GLY A 52 -17.02 -13.26 -18.25
CA GLY A 52 -15.87 -13.72 -19.02
C GLY A 52 -16.23 -14.10 -20.46
N ALA A 53 -17.41 -14.69 -20.68
CA ALA A 53 -17.94 -14.98 -22.01
C ALA A 53 -18.37 -13.72 -22.76
N ALA A 54 -19.17 -12.84 -22.14
CA ALA A 54 -19.60 -11.57 -22.74
C ALA A 54 -18.43 -10.65 -23.14
N LEU A 55 -17.33 -10.70 -22.38
CA LEU A 55 -16.11 -9.96 -22.62
C LEU A 55 -15.19 -10.58 -23.70
N ARG A 56 -15.35 -11.87 -24.01
CA ARG A 56 -14.60 -12.55 -25.10
C ARG A 56 -15.27 -12.36 -26.46
N ASP A 57 -16.60 -12.34 -26.50
CA ASP A 57 -17.36 -12.35 -27.75
C ASP A 57 -17.60 -10.95 -28.35
N SER A 58 -17.23 -9.86 -27.67
CA SER A 58 -17.50 -8.50 -28.15
C SER A 58 -16.27 -7.58 -28.15
N ASN A 59 -15.94 -7.01 -29.32
CA ASN A 59 -14.92 -5.95 -29.46
C ASN A 59 -15.34 -4.62 -28.79
N ARG A 60 -16.61 -4.50 -28.40
CA ARG A 60 -17.17 -3.44 -27.55
C ARG A 60 -18.24 -4.07 -26.66
N PRO A 61 -17.92 -4.40 -25.41
CA PRO A 61 -18.92 -4.97 -24.53
C PRO A 61 -19.98 -3.91 -24.22
N ASP A 62 -21.23 -4.32 -24.29
CA ASP A 62 -22.40 -3.49 -24.00
C ASP A 62 -22.30 -2.89 -22.58
N PHE A 63 -22.60 -1.59 -22.46
CA PHE A 63 -22.52 -0.84 -21.20
C PHE A 63 -23.41 -1.47 -20.12
N GLU A 64 -24.62 -1.90 -20.49
CA GLU A 64 -25.57 -2.48 -19.54
C GLU A 64 -25.05 -3.82 -19.02
N THR A 65 -24.53 -4.67 -19.92
CA THR A 65 -23.92 -5.95 -19.56
C THR A 65 -22.73 -5.78 -18.61
N VAL A 66 -21.78 -4.88 -18.91
CA VAL A 66 -20.59 -4.66 -18.07
C VAL A 66 -20.93 -4.00 -16.73
N SER A 67 -21.91 -3.11 -16.71
CA SER A 67 -22.34 -2.45 -15.47
C SER A 67 -23.09 -3.42 -14.55
N LYS A 68 -24.04 -4.21 -15.07
CA LYS A 68 -24.71 -5.28 -14.30
C LYS A 68 -23.69 -6.28 -13.76
N ALA A 69 -22.76 -6.73 -14.59
CA ALA A 69 -21.65 -7.58 -14.18
C ALA A 69 -20.85 -7.01 -12.99
N GLY A 70 -20.42 -5.75 -13.11
CA GLY A 70 -19.67 -5.07 -12.06
C GLY A 70 -20.46 -4.91 -10.77
N LEU A 71 -21.75 -4.58 -10.86
CA LEU A 71 -22.65 -4.43 -9.71
C LEU A 71 -22.93 -5.78 -9.04
N SER A 72 -23.07 -6.86 -9.80
CA SER A 72 -23.27 -8.20 -9.25
C SER A 72 -22.04 -8.71 -8.50
N LEU A 73 -20.84 -8.49 -9.05
CA LEU A 73 -19.59 -8.80 -8.36
C LEU A 73 -19.44 -7.98 -7.07
N LEU A 74 -19.76 -6.69 -7.13
CA LEU A 74 -19.73 -5.81 -5.97
C LEU A 74 -20.69 -6.29 -4.88
N ALA A 75 -21.94 -6.61 -5.24
CA ALA A 75 -22.94 -7.12 -4.29
C ALA A 75 -22.52 -8.45 -3.67
N CYS A 76 -21.93 -9.36 -4.46
CA CYS A 76 -21.37 -10.61 -3.94
C CYS A 76 -20.24 -10.36 -2.92
N ALA A 77 -19.31 -9.45 -3.25
CA ALA A 77 -18.22 -9.08 -2.36
C ALA A 77 -18.75 -8.48 -1.05
N ASP A 78 -19.69 -7.53 -1.16
CA ASP A 78 -20.32 -6.87 -0.02
C ASP A 78 -21.04 -7.86 0.89
N ARG A 79 -21.80 -8.83 0.34
CA ARG A 79 -22.40 -9.90 1.15
C ARG A 79 -21.36 -10.69 1.94
N LEU A 80 -20.28 -11.11 1.28
CA LEU A 80 -19.25 -11.95 1.89
C LEU A 80 -18.58 -11.25 3.08
N VAL A 81 -18.34 -9.93 3.00
CA VAL A 81 -17.72 -9.16 4.09
C VAL A 81 -18.72 -8.63 5.12
N ALA A 82 -20.01 -8.55 4.80
CA ALA A 82 -21.06 -8.10 5.71
C ALA A 82 -21.71 -9.23 6.52
N THR A 83 -21.41 -10.51 6.22
CA THR A 83 -21.95 -11.63 6.99
C THR A 83 -21.51 -11.60 8.45
N ASP A 84 -22.39 -12.04 9.35
CA ASP A 84 -22.08 -12.15 10.78
C ASP A 84 -20.85 -13.05 11.05
N ALA A 85 -20.67 -14.10 10.24
CA ALA A 85 -19.50 -14.97 10.31
C ALA A 85 -18.18 -14.24 9.97
N ALA A 86 -18.21 -13.36 8.97
CA ALA A 86 -17.08 -12.51 8.64
C ALA A 86 -16.85 -11.45 9.73
N CYS A 87 -17.90 -10.89 10.32
CA CYS A 87 -17.79 -9.93 11.42
C CYS A 87 -17.23 -10.55 12.70
N SER A 88 -17.58 -11.80 13.00
CA SER A 88 -17.15 -12.53 14.19
C SER A 88 -15.78 -13.20 14.07
N GLY A 89 -15.24 -13.31 12.85
CA GLY A 89 -13.90 -13.86 12.59
C GLY A 89 -13.85 -15.39 12.59
N ASP A 90 -14.88 -16.04 12.06
CA ASP A 90 -14.89 -17.49 11.88
C ASP A 90 -13.85 -17.93 10.83
N ILE A 91 -13.28 -19.13 10.99
CA ILE A 91 -12.30 -19.72 10.06
C ILE A 91 -12.91 -19.90 8.67
N ASP A 92 -14.19 -20.26 8.59
CA ASP A 92 -14.90 -20.43 7.32
C ASP A 92 -15.09 -19.10 6.58
N ALA A 93 -15.03 -17.96 7.29
CA ALA A 93 -15.10 -16.63 6.68
C ALA A 93 -13.83 -16.25 5.92
N VAL A 94 -12.69 -16.92 6.16
CA VAL A 94 -11.41 -16.63 5.48
C VAL A 94 -11.54 -16.83 3.97
N ASP A 95 -12.16 -17.93 3.52
CA ASP A 95 -12.36 -18.19 2.09
C ASP A 95 -13.33 -17.19 1.46
N GLY A 96 -14.40 -16.83 2.19
CA GLY A 96 -15.35 -15.80 1.77
C GLY A 96 -14.68 -14.44 1.56
N VAL A 97 -13.80 -14.03 2.49
CA VAL A 97 -13.06 -12.75 2.37
C VAL A 97 -12.03 -12.80 1.25
N LYS A 98 -11.36 -13.94 0.99
CA LYS A 98 -10.50 -14.08 -0.21
C LYS A 98 -11.27 -13.82 -1.49
N LYS A 99 -12.44 -14.44 -1.63
CA LYS A 99 -13.33 -14.23 -2.78
C LYS A 99 -13.81 -12.79 -2.88
N ALA A 100 -14.12 -12.15 -1.75
CA ALA A 100 -14.48 -10.73 -1.74
C ALA A 100 -13.35 -9.83 -2.28
N VAL A 101 -12.09 -10.10 -1.93
CA VAL A 101 -10.92 -9.37 -2.48
C VAL A 101 -10.91 -9.45 -4.01
N GLU A 102 -11.15 -10.64 -4.56
CA GLU A 102 -11.21 -10.88 -6.01
C GLU A 102 -12.39 -10.16 -6.66
N TYR A 103 -13.60 -10.31 -6.10
CA TYR A 103 -14.80 -9.70 -6.67
C TYR A 103 -14.78 -8.17 -6.63
N TYR A 104 -14.28 -7.55 -5.56
CA TYR A 104 -14.04 -6.11 -5.54
C TYR A 104 -13.04 -5.67 -6.63
N HIS A 105 -11.96 -6.44 -6.83
CA HIS A 105 -10.98 -6.14 -7.89
C HIS A 105 -11.61 -6.22 -9.28
N PHE A 106 -12.39 -7.26 -9.56
CA PHE A 106 -13.05 -7.44 -10.85
C PHE A 106 -14.19 -6.43 -11.09
N ALA A 107 -14.91 -6.04 -10.04
CA ALA A 107 -15.84 -4.91 -10.11
C ALA A 107 -15.11 -3.62 -10.50
N GLY A 108 -13.95 -3.34 -9.90
CA GLY A 108 -13.09 -2.22 -10.27
C GLY A 108 -12.66 -2.25 -11.75
N ASN A 109 -12.32 -3.43 -12.28
CA ASN A 109 -11.99 -3.61 -13.70
C ASN A 109 -13.16 -3.24 -14.62
N ASN A 110 -14.38 -3.70 -14.29
CA ASN A 110 -15.57 -3.42 -15.08
C ASN A 110 -15.88 -1.92 -15.11
N PHE A 111 -15.88 -1.26 -13.95
CA PHE A 111 -16.13 0.18 -13.87
C PHE A 111 -15.03 1.03 -14.53
N SER A 112 -13.78 0.58 -14.48
CA SER A 112 -12.68 1.23 -15.20
C SER A 112 -12.88 1.19 -16.72
N ARG A 113 -13.39 0.07 -17.27
CA ARG A 113 -13.71 -0.05 -18.71
C ARG A 113 -14.85 0.87 -19.13
N LEU A 114 -15.76 1.18 -18.21
CA LEU A 114 -16.85 2.14 -18.40
C LEU A 114 -16.42 3.60 -18.16
N ASN A 115 -15.12 3.87 -18.01
CA ASN A 115 -14.55 5.17 -17.65
C ASN A 115 -15.14 5.77 -16.35
N GLN A 116 -15.63 4.92 -15.44
CA GLN A 116 -16.12 5.31 -14.12
C GLN A 116 -14.98 5.22 -13.10
N PHE A 117 -13.91 6.00 -13.30
CA PHE A 117 -12.64 5.85 -12.59
C PHE A 117 -12.75 6.05 -11.07
N GLU A 118 -13.57 7.00 -10.62
CA GLU A 118 -13.80 7.24 -9.20
C GLU A 118 -14.40 6.01 -8.50
N ARG A 119 -15.43 5.40 -9.08
CA ARG A 119 -16.03 4.17 -8.57
C ARG A 119 -15.08 2.97 -8.68
N ALA A 120 -14.35 2.88 -9.78
CA ALA A 120 -13.32 1.85 -9.93
C ALA A 120 -12.28 1.95 -8.80
N ALA A 121 -11.81 3.16 -8.48
CA ALA A 121 -10.86 3.41 -7.40
C ALA A 121 -11.40 2.98 -6.04
N GLU A 122 -12.66 3.31 -5.73
CA GLU A 122 -13.33 2.87 -4.50
C GLU A 122 -13.36 1.35 -4.36
N PHE A 123 -13.70 0.63 -5.43
CA PHE A 123 -13.80 -0.83 -5.39
C PHE A 123 -12.41 -1.47 -5.28
N TYR A 124 -11.40 -0.94 -5.96
CA TYR A 124 -10.02 -1.36 -5.75
C TYR A 124 -9.53 -1.09 -4.33
N LEU A 125 -9.92 0.04 -3.72
CA LEU A 125 -9.59 0.32 -2.32
C LEU A 125 -10.26 -0.69 -1.38
N CYS A 126 -11.53 -1.02 -1.61
CA CYS A 126 -12.24 -2.06 -0.83
C CYS A 126 -11.54 -3.43 -0.93
N SER A 127 -11.10 -3.83 -2.13
CA SER A 127 -10.30 -5.05 -2.36
C SER A 127 -9.03 -5.05 -1.51
N GLY A 128 -8.30 -3.93 -1.50
CA GLY A 128 -7.09 -3.76 -0.69
C GLY A 128 -7.33 -3.87 0.81
N LEU A 129 -8.35 -3.17 1.32
CA LEU A 129 -8.71 -3.15 2.73
C LEU A 129 -9.14 -4.52 3.24
N ALA A 130 -9.94 -5.25 2.45
CA ALA A 130 -10.29 -6.64 2.76
C ALA A 130 -9.05 -7.55 2.82
N GLY A 131 -8.09 -7.37 1.90
CA GLY A 131 -6.82 -8.10 1.92
C GLY A 131 -5.96 -7.81 3.15
N ILE A 132 -5.92 -6.54 3.60
CA ILE A 132 -5.24 -6.15 4.85
C ILE A 132 -5.89 -6.80 6.06
N ALA A 133 -7.23 -6.76 6.15
CA ALA A 133 -7.97 -7.42 7.24
C ALA A 133 -7.65 -8.91 7.30
N LEU A 134 -7.65 -9.58 6.14
CA LEU A 134 -7.31 -10.99 6.00
C LEU A 134 -5.89 -11.30 6.50
N LEU A 135 -4.89 -10.50 6.14
CA LEU A 135 -3.51 -10.67 6.62
C LEU A 135 -3.36 -10.41 8.11
N LYS A 136 -4.07 -9.41 8.66
CA LYS A 136 -4.05 -9.08 10.10
C LYS A 136 -4.67 -10.20 10.94
N PHE A 137 -5.75 -10.80 10.46
CA PHE A 137 -6.38 -11.96 11.09
C PHE A 137 -5.52 -13.22 10.97
N THR A 138 -4.90 -13.44 9.80
CA THR A 138 -4.15 -14.68 9.52
C THR A 138 -2.77 -14.68 10.18
N ARG A 139 -2.49 -15.74 10.95
CA ARG A 139 -1.19 -15.96 11.59
C ARG A 139 -0.06 -16.00 10.56
N PRO A 140 1.15 -15.48 10.86
CA PRO A 140 2.27 -15.41 9.91
C PRO A 140 2.56 -16.71 9.17
N ALA A 141 2.58 -17.85 9.87
CA ALA A 141 2.89 -19.17 9.29
C ALA A 141 1.86 -19.67 8.25
N ALA A 142 0.65 -19.10 8.21
CA ALA A 142 -0.39 -19.46 7.26
C ALA A 142 -0.52 -18.46 6.09
N ARG A 143 0.27 -17.38 6.07
CA ARG A 143 0.20 -16.32 5.06
C ARG A 143 0.68 -16.75 3.66
N ASP A 144 1.51 -17.78 3.56
CA ASP A 144 1.94 -18.32 2.26
C ASP A 144 0.74 -18.78 1.41
N LYS A 145 -0.32 -19.30 2.06
CA LYS A 145 -1.58 -19.69 1.40
C LYS A 145 -2.43 -18.50 0.93
N LEU A 146 -1.98 -17.27 1.21
CA LEU A 146 -2.62 -16.01 0.83
C LEU A 146 -1.79 -15.22 -0.19
N ALA A 147 -0.67 -15.75 -0.70
CA ALA A 147 0.24 -15.01 -1.55
C ALA A 147 -0.46 -14.39 -2.77
N ALA A 148 -1.27 -15.18 -3.50
CA ALA A 148 -2.01 -14.70 -4.66
C ALA A 148 -3.05 -13.62 -4.31
N THR A 149 -3.85 -13.84 -3.25
CA THR A 149 -4.84 -12.86 -2.76
C THR A 149 -4.16 -11.56 -2.31
N THR A 150 -3.01 -11.67 -1.64
CA THR A 150 -2.22 -10.53 -1.15
C THR A 150 -1.62 -9.74 -2.31
N GLU A 151 -1.09 -10.43 -3.32
CA GLU A 151 -0.60 -9.77 -4.54
C GLU A 151 -1.73 -9.04 -5.26
N LEU A 152 -2.91 -9.66 -5.36
CA LEU A 152 -4.08 -9.03 -5.97
C LEU A 152 -4.53 -7.79 -5.20
N ALA A 153 -4.63 -7.87 -3.87
CA ALA A 153 -4.96 -6.74 -3.00
C ALA A 153 -3.94 -5.59 -3.15
N HIS A 154 -2.65 -5.92 -3.25
CA HIS A 154 -1.60 -4.94 -3.46
C HIS A 154 -1.75 -4.23 -4.82
N ARG A 155 -1.96 -4.99 -5.89
CA ARG A 155 -2.22 -4.44 -7.23
C ARG A 155 -3.48 -3.57 -7.24
N SER A 156 -4.54 -3.95 -6.52
CA SER A 156 -5.74 -3.14 -6.35
C SER A 156 -5.41 -1.79 -5.73
N LEU A 157 -4.67 -1.75 -4.61
CA LEU A 157 -4.32 -0.48 -3.94
C LEU A 157 -3.49 0.45 -4.83
N LEU A 158 -2.55 -0.07 -5.60
CA LEU A 158 -1.79 0.72 -6.57
C LEU A 158 -2.68 1.30 -7.69
N ARG A 159 -3.66 0.51 -8.17
CA ARG A 159 -4.65 1.00 -9.15
C ARG A 159 -5.57 2.06 -8.56
N ALA A 160 -6.06 1.85 -7.33
CA ALA A 160 -6.86 2.84 -6.61
C ALA A 160 -6.12 4.17 -6.50
N ARG A 161 -4.85 4.15 -6.05
CA ARG A 161 -3.99 5.34 -5.99
C ARG A 161 -3.89 6.05 -7.33
N SER A 162 -3.64 5.31 -8.42
CA SER A 162 -3.53 5.89 -9.77
C SER A 162 -4.81 6.61 -10.17
N PHE A 163 -5.97 5.97 -9.99
CA PHE A 163 -7.26 6.57 -10.35
C PHE A 163 -7.64 7.76 -9.45
N PHE A 164 -7.39 7.69 -8.14
CA PHE A 164 -7.62 8.83 -7.24
C PHE A 164 -6.75 10.04 -7.62
N ARG A 165 -5.48 9.82 -8.01
CA ARG A 165 -4.64 10.91 -8.54
C ARG A 165 -5.21 11.50 -9.84
N GLN A 166 -5.67 10.65 -10.75
CA GLN A 166 -6.26 11.11 -12.01
C GLN A 166 -7.55 11.92 -11.80
N SER A 167 -8.33 11.61 -10.76
CA SER A 167 -9.54 12.34 -10.39
C SER A 167 -9.28 13.56 -9.48
N GLY A 168 -8.02 13.85 -9.12
CA GLY A 168 -7.66 14.95 -8.22
C GLY A 168 -8.00 14.73 -6.74
N ASP A 169 -8.23 13.48 -6.32
CA ASP A 169 -8.49 13.11 -4.92
C ASP A 169 -7.19 12.68 -4.23
N ASP A 170 -6.34 13.66 -3.95
CA ASP A 170 -5.00 13.41 -3.39
C ASP A 170 -5.05 12.72 -2.02
N LEU A 171 -6.08 13.00 -1.22
CA LEU A 171 -6.27 12.40 0.11
C LEU A 171 -6.49 10.89 0.00
N ASN A 172 -7.40 10.44 -0.86
CA ASN A 172 -7.63 9.01 -1.06
C ASN A 172 -6.49 8.35 -1.83
N ALA A 173 -5.77 9.08 -2.69
CA ALA A 173 -4.56 8.58 -3.31
C ALA A 173 -3.44 8.30 -2.29
N GLU A 174 -3.21 9.21 -1.36
CA GLU A 174 -2.26 9.01 -0.26
C GLU A 174 -2.70 7.84 0.63
N ARG A 175 -3.99 7.78 0.97
CA ARG A 175 -4.54 6.67 1.72
C ARG A 175 -4.27 5.32 1.06
N ALA A 176 -4.61 5.18 -0.23
CA ALA A 176 -4.36 3.93 -0.97
C ALA A 176 -2.88 3.55 -1.00
N TRP A 177 -1.97 4.54 -1.03
CA TRP A 177 -0.53 4.32 -0.93
C TRP A 177 -0.10 3.80 0.44
N VAL A 178 -0.59 4.42 1.53
CA VAL A 178 -0.31 4.00 2.91
C VAL A 178 -0.77 2.56 3.13
N GLU A 179 -1.98 2.23 2.68
CA GLU A 179 -2.51 0.87 2.79
C GLU A 179 -1.70 -0.14 1.93
N ALA A 180 -1.23 0.25 0.74
CA ALA A 180 -0.37 -0.61 -0.09
C ALA A 180 0.93 -0.96 0.64
N PHE A 181 1.53 0.02 1.32
CA PHE A 181 2.74 -0.17 2.11
C PHE A 181 2.49 -1.03 3.35
N GLU A 182 1.36 -0.83 4.04
CA GLU A 182 0.95 -1.67 5.18
C GLU A 182 0.77 -3.13 4.75
N LEU A 183 0.14 -3.38 3.60
CA LEU A 183 -0.03 -4.72 3.06
C LEU A 183 1.32 -5.39 2.74
N GLN A 184 2.27 -4.66 2.13
CA GLN A 184 3.64 -5.16 1.91
C GLN A 184 4.35 -5.49 3.22
N ARG A 185 4.20 -4.64 4.24
CA ARG A 185 4.76 -4.84 5.57
C ARG A 185 4.21 -6.10 6.24
N LEU A 186 2.90 -6.32 6.16
CA LEU A 186 2.27 -7.50 6.74
C LEU A 186 2.70 -8.79 6.02
N ASN A 187 3.02 -8.70 4.72
CA ASN A 187 3.43 -9.86 3.93
C ASN A 187 4.94 -10.18 4.03
N SER A 188 5.79 -9.22 4.41
CA SER A 188 7.25 -9.43 4.47
C SER A 188 7.88 -8.89 5.76
N PRO A 189 8.55 -9.73 6.58
CA PRO A 189 9.23 -9.28 7.79
C PRO A 189 10.41 -8.33 7.50
N VAL A 190 11.03 -8.44 6.31
CA VAL A 190 12.15 -7.61 5.84
C VAL A 190 11.73 -6.15 5.61
N PHE A 191 10.42 -5.88 5.43
CA PHE A 191 9.90 -4.52 5.20
C PHE A 191 9.83 -3.64 6.47
N SER A 192 10.05 -4.20 7.66
CA SER A 192 10.08 -3.46 8.93
C SER A 192 11.20 -2.40 8.97
N LEU A 193 12.39 -2.71 8.45
CA LEU A 193 13.51 -1.77 8.30
C LEU A 193 13.22 -0.66 7.29
N LYS A 194 12.58 -1.01 6.17
CA LYS A 194 12.11 -0.02 5.19
C LYS A 194 11.07 0.92 5.79
N ARG A 195 10.20 0.44 6.70
CA ARG A 195 9.25 1.28 7.45
C ARG A 195 9.94 2.27 8.38
N ALA A 196 10.98 1.87 9.11
CA ALA A 196 11.72 2.82 9.94
C ALA A 196 12.31 3.95 9.07
N GLY A 197 12.93 3.59 7.94
CA GLY A 197 13.41 4.57 6.96
C GLY A 197 12.30 5.45 6.37
N PHE A 198 11.15 4.85 6.01
CA PHE A 198 10.01 5.56 5.44
C PHE A 198 9.24 6.41 6.47
N GLU A 199 9.16 6.05 7.74
CA GLU A 199 8.50 6.86 8.79
C GLU A 199 9.39 8.03 9.23
N VAL A 200 10.72 7.80 9.33
CA VAL A 200 11.70 8.89 9.49
C VAL A 200 11.60 9.83 8.28
N TRP A 201 11.52 9.29 7.08
CA TRP A 201 11.31 10.05 5.84
C TRP A 201 9.97 10.79 5.84
N ARG A 202 8.84 10.14 6.16
CA ARG A 202 7.49 10.73 6.21
C ARG A 202 7.39 11.88 7.22
N THR A 203 8.06 11.73 8.37
CA THR A 203 8.16 12.78 9.39
C THR A 203 8.97 13.98 8.86
N ALA A 204 9.97 13.72 8.01
CA ALA A 204 10.79 14.73 7.36
C ALA A 204 10.15 15.34 6.09
N SER A 205 9.36 14.59 5.32
CA SER A 205 9.01 14.85 3.92
C SER A 205 7.52 15.10 3.68
N ARG A 206 6.81 15.76 4.62
CA ARG A 206 5.35 15.99 4.53
C ARG A 206 4.88 16.78 3.27
N TYR A 207 5.79 17.14 2.38
CA TYR A 207 5.52 17.59 1.02
C TYR A 207 6.33 16.77 0.01
N GLY A 208 5.76 15.64 -0.45
CA GLY A 208 5.79 15.17 -1.85
C GLY A 208 7.09 15.07 -2.66
N THR A 209 8.27 15.38 -2.15
CA THR A 209 9.52 15.15 -2.88
C THR A 209 9.89 13.70 -2.68
N GLU A 210 9.71 12.88 -3.71
CA GLU A 210 10.29 11.54 -3.75
C GLU A 210 11.80 11.69 -3.53
N MET A 211 12.36 11.03 -2.50
CA MET A 211 13.80 10.82 -2.46
C MET A 211 14.08 9.98 -3.69
N THR A 212 14.71 10.57 -4.71
CA THR A 212 15.00 9.85 -5.94
C THR A 212 15.77 8.59 -5.60
N ALA A 213 15.61 7.53 -6.39
CA ALA A 213 16.35 6.28 -6.16
C ALA A 213 17.86 6.54 -5.95
N GLY A 214 18.41 7.57 -6.61
CA GLY A 214 19.77 8.05 -6.42
C GLY A 214 20.09 8.60 -5.02
N GLY A 215 19.16 9.30 -4.37
CA GLY A 215 19.34 9.76 -2.98
C GLY A 215 19.45 8.60 -1.99
N TRP A 216 18.61 7.57 -2.15
CA TRP A 216 18.68 6.37 -1.29
C TRP A 216 19.95 5.58 -1.58
N LEU A 217 20.32 5.46 -2.85
CA LEU A 217 21.55 4.80 -3.27
C LEU A 217 22.79 5.53 -2.74
N MET A 218 22.75 6.86 -2.66
CA MET A 218 23.82 7.66 -2.07
C MET A 218 23.97 7.41 -0.58
N ILE A 219 22.87 7.43 0.19
CA ILE A 219 22.94 7.23 1.65
C ILE A 219 23.37 5.80 1.97
N LEU A 220 22.71 4.80 1.36
CA LEU A 220 23.03 3.40 1.58
C LEU A 220 24.41 3.03 1.03
N GLY A 221 24.75 3.54 -0.15
CA GLY A 221 26.06 3.34 -0.78
C GLY A 221 27.18 3.96 0.04
N SER A 222 26.99 5.17 0.57
CA SER A 222 27.96 5.81 1.47
C SER A 222 28.12 5.01 2.75
N TRP A 223 27.02 4.57 3.37
CA TRP A 223 27.08 3.76 4.59
C TRP A 223 27.80 2.42 4.40
N VAL A 224 27.51 1.70 3.30
CA VAL A 224 28.20 0.45 2.96
C VAL A 224 29.67 0.69 2.67
N LEU A 225 30.00 1.74 1.90
CA LEU A 225 31.37 2.11 1.59
C LEU A 225 32.16 2.43 2.87
N PHE A 226 31.61 3.24 3.77
CA PHE A 226 32.29 3.60 5.02
C PHE A 226 32.44 2.43 5.99
N THR A 227 31.45 1.54 6.04
CA THR A 227 31.55 0.28 6.80
C THR A 227 32.69 -0.57 6.27
N GLY A 228 32.78 -0.74 4.94
CA GLY A 228 33.87 -1.50 4.30
C GLY A 228 35.25 -0.87 4.50
N LEU A 229 35.34 0.46 4.39
CA LEU A 229 36.58 1.19 4.65
C LEU A 229 37.03 1.06 6.12
N ARG A 230 36.08 1.07 7.07
CA ARG A 230 36.38 0.84 8.47
C ARG A 230 36.92 -0.57 8.68
N LEU A 231 36.29 -1.60 8.11
CA LEU A 231 36.78 -2.97 8.24
C LEU A 231 38.19 -3.17 7.64
N GLN A 232 38.49 -2.49 6.52
CA GLN A 232 39.75 -2.69 5.80
C GLN A 232 40.94 -1.90 6.36
N PHE A 233 40.69 -0.69 6.89
CA PHE A 233 41.76 0.25 7.25
C PHE A 233 41.88 0.52 8.75
N SER A 234 41.19 -0.26 9.59
CA SER A 234 41.40 -0.18 11.04
C SER A 234 42.66 -0.92 11.46
N VAL A 235 43.41 -0.32 12.39
CA VAL A 235 44.60 -0.97 12.99
C VAL A 235 44.21 -2.25 13.73
N GLU A 236 43.05 -2.24 14.39
CA GLU A 236 42.35 -3.43 14.87
C GLU A 236 40.99 -3.50 14.17
N PRO A 237 40.72 -4.53 13.35
CA PRO A 237 39.47 -4.63 12.60
C PRO A 237 38.29 -4.84 13.57
N PRO A 238 37.34 -3.89 13.64
CA PRO A 238 36.16 -4.03 14.50
C PRO A 238 35.23 -5.13 13.97
N SER A 239 34.30 -5.58 14.80
CA SER A 239 33.20 -6.43 14.31
C SER A 239 32.38 -5.70 13.25
N LEU A 240 31.73 -6.44 12.34
CA LEU A 240 30.88 -5.85 11.30
C LEU A 240 29.79 -4.94 11.91
N SER A 241 29.24 -5.32 13.06
CA SER A 241 28.26 -4.53 13.80
C SER A 241 28.82 -3.20 14.30
N GLU A 242 30.03 -3.20 14.86
CA GLU A 242 30.69 -1.99 15.35
C GLU A 242 31.06 -1.07 14.18
N ALA A 243 31.62 -1.63 13.09
CA ALA A 243 31.94 -0.87 11.88
C ALA A 243 30.71 -0.17 11.28
N ALA A 244 29.57 -0.85 11.29
CA ALA A 244 28.31 -0.36 10.75
C ALA A 244 27.69 0.76 11.62
N VAL A 245 27.81 0.66 12.94
CA VAL A 245 27.36 1.68 13.89
C VAL A 245 28.25 2.92 13.80
N ASP A 246 29.58 2.73 13.76
CA ASP A 246 30.54 3.82 13.58
C ASP A 246 30.31 4.57 12.26
N ALA A 247 30.07 3.84 11.17
CA ALA A 247 29.76 4.45 9.86
C ALA A 247 28.45 5.24 9.89
N ALA A 248 27.43 4.78 10.62
CA ALA A 248 26.19 5.52 10.80
C ALA A 248 26.38 6.79 11.63
N LEU A 249 27.14 6.71 12.73
CA LEU A 249 27.46 7.85 13.58
C LEU A 249 28.28 8.90 12.82
N ALA A 250 29.27 8.48 12.04
CA ALA A 250 30.10 9.39 11.26
C ALA A 250 29.34 10.07 10.10
N LEU A 251 28.26 9.47 9.60
CA LEU A 251 27.36 10.10 8.63
C LEU A 251 26.38 11.10 9.27
N LEU A 252 26.05 10.91 10.55
CA LEU A 252 25.05 11.69 11.29
C LEU A 252 25.66 12.80 12.14
N THR A 253 26.93 12.66 12.52
CA THR A 253 27.63 13.58 13.42
C THR A 253 28.98 13.93 12.80
N LEU A 254 29.35 15.21 12.85
CA LEU A 254 30.71 15.66 12.57
C LEU A 254 31.69 15.24 13.67
N ASP A 255 31.34 14.22 14.44
CA ASP A 255 32.12 13.84 15.60
C ASP A 255 33.47 13.32 15.12
N GLU A 256 34.51 13.76 15.81
CA GLU A 256 35.85 13.33 15.47
C GLU A 256 35.87 11.83 15.64
N ILE A 257 36.10 11.13 14.52
CA ILE A 257 36.61 9.77 14.53
C ILE A 257 38.04 9.79 15.14
N SER A 258 38.15 10.24 16.38
CA SER A 258 39.36 10.36 17.17
C SER A 258 39.66 8.97 17.71
N GLY A 259 40.79 8.41 17.28
CA GLY A 259 41.27 7.09 17.72
C GLY A 259 41.08 5.93 16.75
N SER A 260 40.56 6.13 15.53
CA SER A 260 40.20 5.01 14.65
C SER A 260 41.32 4.41 13.79
N GLY A 261 42.46 5.08 13.63
CA GLY A 261 43.48 4.61 12.67
C GLY A 261 43.05 4.71 11.20
N VAL A 262 41.92 5.35 10.90
CA VAL A 262 41.46 5.60 9.52
C VAL A 262 42.27 6.75 8.90
N PRO A 263 42.72 6.63 7.62
CA PRO A 263 43.45 7.69 6.92
C PRO A 263 42.71 9.05 6.95
N ILE A 264 43.47 10.13 7.21
CA ILE A 264 42.94 11.51 7.30
C ILE A 264 42.13 11.91 6.06
N GLY A 265 42.56 11.52 4.86
CA GLY A 265 41.82 11.81 3.63
C GLY A 265 40.42 11.19 3.58
N LEU A 266 40.25 9.99 4.13
CA LEU A 266 38.95 9.31 4.22
C LEU A 266 38.06 9.93 5.29
N ARG A 267 38.64 10.36 6.41
CA ARG A 267 37.92 11.13 7.44
C ARG A 267 37.38 12.43 6.86
N PHE A 268 38.20 13.13 6.07
CA PHE A 268 37.80 14.37 5.40
C PHE A 268 36.70 14.15 4.36
N ALA A 269 36.83 13.13 3.51
CA ALA A 269 35.79 12.78 2.53
C ALA A 269 34.45 12.44 3.21
N ASN A 270 34.49 11.73 4.34
CA ASN A 270 33.30 11.40 5.11
C ASN A 270 32.65 12.65 5.73
N ALA A 271 33.44 13.54 6.30
CA ALA A 271 32.95 14.81 6.84
C ALA A 271 32.29 15.68 5.73
N VAL A 272 32.85 15.71 4.52
CA VAL A 272 32.27 16.43 3.37
C VAL A 272 30.94 15.81 2.94
N ILE A 273 30.84 14.48 2.89
CA ILE A 273 29.59 13.79 2.54
C ILE A 273 28.52 13.98 3.63
N GLY A 274 28.90 13.83 4.91
CA GLY A 274 28.03 14.10 6.06
C GLY A 274 27.55 15.55 6.11
N LEU A 275 28.42 16.52 5.81
CA LEU A 275 28.06 17.93 5.65
C LEU A 275 27.10 18.15 4.48
N GLY A 276 27.30 17.49 3.34
CA GLY A 276 26.40 17.56 2.20
C GLY A 276 25.00 17.01 2.53
N LEU A 277 24.93 15.88 3.24
CA LEU A 277 23.68 15.30 3.72
C LEU A 277 22.99 16.18 4.76
N THR A 278 23.75 16.75 5.69
CA THR A 278 23.25 17.69 6.70
C THR A 278 22.76 18.98 6.04
N GLY A 279 23.48 19.50 5.06
CA GLY A 279 23.10 20.67 4.26
C GLY A 279 21.81 20.44 3.48
N LEU A 280 21.65 19.26 2.87
CA LEU A 280 20.40 18.85 2.22
C LEU A 280 19.24 18.79 3.24
N LEU A 281 19.46 18.21 4.42
CA LEU A 281 18.45 18.17 5.48
C LEU A 281 18.08 19.58 5.97
N VAL A 282 19.05 20.45 6.19
CA VAL A 282 18.85 21.85 6.60
C VAL A 282 18.12 22.63 5.51
N GLN A 283 18.48 22.46 4.25
CA GLN A 283 17.78 23.07 3.12
C GLN A 283 16.31 22.64 3.07
N LEU A 284 16.02 21.34 3.26
CA LEU A 284 14.65 20.82 3.35
C LEU A 284 13.89 21.44 4.54
N ILE A 285 14.57 21.65 5.68
CA ILE A 285 14.00 22.32 6.86
C ILE A 285 13.71 23.81 6.59
N PHE A 286 14.62 24.54 5.94
CA PHE A 286 14.40 25.95 5.59
C PHE A 286 13.27 26.12 4.58
N GLN A 287 13.19 25.25 3.57
CA GLN A 287 12.05 25.21 2.63
C GLN A 287 10.71 25.00 3.36
N LYS A 288 10.70 24.21 4.45
CA LYS A 288 9.54 24.03 5.33
C LYS A 288 9.19 25.27 6.17
N LEU A 289 10.18 26.07 6.56
CA LEU A 289 9.93 27.30 7.34
C LEU A 289 9.46 28.45 6.44
N SER A 290 10.07 28.61 5.27
CA SER A 290 9.73 29.69 4.32
C SER A 290 8.40 29.48 3.58
N SER A 291 7.87 28.25 3.55
CA SER A 291 6.54 27.97 2.97
C SER A 291 5.38 28.21 3.94
N ARG A 292 5.67 28.63 5.18
CA ARG A 292 4.66 28.99 6.20
C ARG A 292 4.36 30.49 6.28
N SER A 293 5.13 31.32 5.58
CA SER A 293 4.89 32.76 5.38
C SER A 293 4.18 33.00 4.05
#